data_AF-A0A7C7S1W7-F1
#
_entry.id   AF-A0A7C7S1W7-F1
#
_cell.length_a   1.000
_cell.length_b   1.000
_cell.length_c   1.000
_cell.angle_alpha   90.00
_cell.angle_beta   90.00
_cell.angle_gamma   90.00
#
_symmetry.space_group_name_H-M   'P 1'
#
loop_
_entity.id
_entity.type
_entity.pdbx_description
1 polymer ?
#
loop_
_entity_poly.entity_id
_entity_poly.type
_entity_poly.pdbx_seq_one_letter_code
_entity_poly.pdbx_strand_id
1 'polypeptide(L)' 'MKIYLDTANLDEIRELADLIDGVTTNPSLVAKEGRPFWDLLAEICRL' A
#
# COMPACT_ATOMS: atom_id res chain seq x y z
N MET A 1 2.86 16.04 -12.16
CA MET A 1 2.28 14.71 -12.45
C MET A 1 2.40 13.90 -11.18
N LYS A 2 1.40 13.11 -10.82
CA LYS A 2 1.47 12.23 -9.64
C LYS A 2 1.49 10.76 -10.06
N ILE A 3 2.28 9.94 -9.40
CA ILE A 3 2.41 8.50 -9.62
C ILE A 3 1.86 7.78 -8.39
N TYR A 4 0.92 6.88 -8.59
CA TYR A 4 0.33 6.08 -7.52
C TYR A 4 0.58 4.59 -7.77
N LEU A 5 0.96 3.86 -6.73
CA LEU A 5 1.11 2.41 -6.76
C LEU A 5 -0.18 1.73 -6.34
N ASP A 6 -0.70 0.79 -7.13
CA ASP A 6 -1.92 0.04 -6.79
C ASP A 6 -1.58 -1.29 -6.11
N THR A 7 -1.34 -1.25 -4.79
CA THR A 7 -0.92 -2.42 -4.01
C THR A 7 -1.39 -2.35 -2.56
N ALA A 8 -1.31 -3.47 -1.86
CA ALA A 8 -1.38 -3.54 -0.39
C ALA A 8 -0.11 -4.14 0.22
N ASN A 9 0.87 -4.51 -0.61
CA ASN A 9 2.11 -5.14 -0.20
C ASN A 9 3.08 -4.08 0.32
N LEU A 10 3.46 -4.19 1.59
CA LEU A 10 4.33 -3.19 2.24
C LEU A 10 5.76 -3.19 1.72
N ASP A 11 6.25 -4.31 1.22
CA ASP A 11 7.62 -4.42 0.71
C ASP A 11 7.73 -3.72 -0.65
N GLU A 12 6.76 -3.93 -1.55
CA GLU A 12 6.66 -3.17 -2.80
C GLU A 12 6.56 -1.65 -2.56
N ILE A 13 5.76 -1.23 -1.56
CA ILE A 13 5.62 0.19 -1.21
C ILE A 13 6.95 0.76 -0.72
N ARG A 14 7.69 0.02 0.13
CA ARG A 14 8.99 0.46 0.64
C ARG A 14 10.05 0.54 -0.46
N GLU A 15 10.06 -0.41 -1.38
CA GLU A 15 11.02 -0.43 -2.50
C GLU A 15 10.80 0.74 -3.47
N LEU A 16 9.55 1.18 -3.65
CA LEU A 16 9.18 2.22 -4.60
C LEU A 16 8.87 3.58 -3.96
N ALA A 17 9.02 3.73 -2.64
CA ALA A 17 8.61 4.92 -1.89
C ALA A 17 9.19 6.22 -2.45
N ASP A 18 10.44 6.22 -2.89
CA ASP A 18 11.12 7.40 -3.45
C ASP A 18 10.64 7.77 -4.88
N LEU A 19 9.85 6.92 -5.52
CA LEU A 19 9.40 7.05 -6.91
C LEU A 19 7.89 7.31 -7.06
N ILE A 20 7.13 7.25 -5.96
CA ILE A 20 5.67 7.36 -5.96
C ILE A 20 5.18 8.48 -5.02
N ASP A 21 4.03 9.06 -5.36
CA ASP A 21 3.36 10.10 -4.56
C ASP A 21 2.32 9.52 -3.58
N GLY A 22 2.07 8.21 -3.65
CA GLY A 22 1.16 7.52 -2.76
C GLY A 22 0.72 6.16 -3.28
N VAL A 23 -0.23 5.56 -2.56
CA VAL A 23 -0.75 4.22 -2.82
C VAL A 23 -2.26 4.28 -3.02
N THR A 24 -2.77 3.58 -4.03
CA THR A 24 -4.18 3.19 -4.12
C THR A 24 -4.31 1.73 -3.71
N THR A 25 -5.43 1.39 -3.10
CA THR A 25 -5.69 0.00 -2.70
C THR A 25 -7.18 -0.26 -2.67
N ASN A 26 -7.56 -1.52 -2.52
CA ASN A 26 -8.93 -1.97 -2.44
C ASN A 26 -9.03 -3.21 -1.53
N PRO A 27 -10.25 -3.60 -1.09
CA PRO A 27 -10.44 -4.76 -0.21
C PRO A 27 -9.86 -6.07 -0.75
N SER A 28 -9.84 -6.27 -2.07
CA SER A 28 -9.30 -7.49 -2.68
C SER A 28 -7.78 -7.58 -2.57
N LEU A 29 -7.07 -6.45 -2.71
CA LEU A 29 -5.61 -6.41 -2.53
C LEU A 29 -5.24 -6.62 -1.06
N VAL A 30 -5.92 -5.92 -0.15
CA VAL A 30 -5.70 -6.09 1.29
C VAL A 30 -5.99 -7.52 1.76
N ALA A 31 -7.01 -8.18 1.20
CA ALA A 31 -7.34 -9.57 1.53
C ALA A 31 -6.25 -10.57 1.10
N LYS A 32 -5.50 -10.28 0.02
CA LYS A 32 -4.39 -11.14 -0.43
C LYS A 32 -3.21 -11.15 0.54
N GLU A 33 -3.02 -10.05 1.26
CA GLU A 33 -1.96 -9.94 2.28
C GLU A 33 -2.27 -10.75 3.56
N GLY A 34 -3.53 -11.21 3.72
CA GLY A 34 -3.92 -12.05 4.86
C GLY A 34 -3.89 -11.33 6.21
N ARG A 35 -4.04 -9.99 6.20
CA ARG A 35 -3.94 -9.14 7.40
C ARG A 35 -5.25 -8.42 7.72
N PRO A 36 -5.47 -7.98 8.98
CA PRO A 36 -6.62 -7.15 9.33
C PRO A 36 -6.60 -5.85 8.53
N PHE A 37 -7.76 -5.53 7.92
CA PHE A 37 -7.87 -4.45 6.94
C PHE A 37 -7.38 -3.08 7.46
N TRP A 38 -7.87 -2.67 8.63
CA TRP A 38 -7.53 -1.37 9.22
C TRP A 38 -6.08 -1.28 9.70
N ASP A 39 -5.53 -2.38 10.20
CA ASP A 39 -4.14 -2.42 10.67
C ASP A 39 -3.17 -2.27 9.49
N LEU A 40 -3.46 -2.95 8.38
CA LEU A 40 -2.64 -2.84 7.17
C LEU A 40 -2.74 -1.44 6.56
N LEU A 41 -3.93 -0.86 6.46
CA LEU A 41 -4.09 0.52 5.95
C LEU A 41 -3.33 1.54 6.83
N ALA A 42 -3.43 1.40 8.15
CA ALA A 42 -2.72 2.28 9.08
C ALA A 42 -1.19 2.13 8.94
N GLU A 43 -0.70 0.93 8.63
CA GLU A 43 0.72 0.70 8.36
C GLU A 43 1.15 1.32 7.02
N ILE A 44 0.36 1.15 5.94
CA ILE A 44 0.60 1.80 4.64
C ILE A 44 0.72 3.32 4.79
N CYS A 45 -0.15 3.95 5.59
CA CYS A 45 -0.11 5.41 5.81
C CYS A 45 1.04 5.90 6.73
N ARG A 46 1.76 5.00 7.40
CA ARG A 46 2.89 5.33 8.28
C ARG A 46 4.25 5.14 7.61
N LEU A 47 4.29 4.52 6.43
CA LEU A 47 5.47 4.47 5.57
C LEU A 47 5.76 5.86 4.99
#